data_AF-A0A9W8UPJ8-F1
#
_entry.id   AF-A0A9W8UPJ8-F1
#
_cell.length_a   1.000
_cell.length_b   1.000
_cell.length_c   1.000
_cell.angle_alpha   90.00
_cell.angle_beta   90.00
_cell.angle_gamma   90.00
#
_symmetry.space_group_name_H-M   'P 1'
#
loop_
_entity.id
_entity.type
_entity.pdbx_description
1 polymer ?
#
loop_
_entity_poly.entity_id
_entity_poly.type
_entity_poly.pdbx_seq_one_letter_code
_entity_poly.pdbx_strand_id
1 'polypeptide(L)'
;MRGLKKNCSVLHVVNNVASSSLHSFTMLTLRYIVNAILCTVAVGAPTVVEQEHTTKRGVAFNTFLGLIVKLFPVNTVIDNTCGTLNTGQQILATVFNLDTTQSSSSSCKDMTVIFARGTCDPGNVGALVGPPFFKAIQDKLPGKSINFQGINYPASVEGYLSADGAAGQTMAKLVRSTWASCPNTKIVLSGYSQGGFAVHNAADSLGKTMSKVSAVVVFGDPLSRKPLSNIDVSKVRIVCHEGDDICAQGVFILPQHLTYAIDAASSADFIAARV
;
A
#
# COMPACT_ATOMS: atom_id res chain seq x y z
N MET A 1 4.49 -31.41 -47.74
CA MET A 1 5.86 -31.23 -48.28
C MET A 1 6.31 -29.81 -48.02
N ARG A 2 7.58 -29.65 -47.63
CA ARG A 2 8.38 -28.41 -47.48
C ARG A 2 8.05 -27.51 -46.28
N GLY A 3 8.88 -27.66 -45.25
CA GLY A 3 9.08 -26.66 -44.21
C GLY A 3 9.97 -25.50 -44.70
N LEU A 4 9.92 -24.39 -43.96
CA LEU A 4 10.93 -23.35 -44.01
C LEU A 4 11.46 -23.09 -42.59
N LYS A 5 12.75 -23.42 -42.43
CA LYS A 5 13.61 -23.00 -41.33
C LYS A 5 13.78 -21.47 -41.39
N LYS A 6 13.77 -20.79 -40.23
CA LYS A 6 14.42 -19.48 -40.08
C LYS A 6 15.59 -19.63 -39.14
N ASN A 7 16.79 -19.46 -39.70
CA ASN A 7 18.06 -19.35 -39.00
C ASN A 7 18.16 -17.96 -38.36
N CYS A 8 18.43 -17.89 -37.06
CA CYS A 8 19.08 -16.73 -36.45
C CYS A 8 20.55 -17.10 -36.24
N SER A 9 21.45 -16.50 -37.02
CA SER A 9 22.89 -16.62 -36.80
C SER A 9 23.32 -15.68 -35.68
N VAL A 10 24.03 -16.24 -34.71
CA VAL A 10 24.77 -15.52 -33.65
C VAL A 10 26.04 -14.96 -34.28
N LEU A 11 26.24 -13.64 -34.24
CA LEU A 11 27.51 -13.03 -34.62
C LEU A 11 28.32 -12.70 -33.37
N HIS A 12 29.50 -13.33 -33.29
CA HIS A 12 30.52 -13.14 -32.27
C HIS A 12 31.03 -11.70 -32.22
N VAL A 13 31.08 -11.11 -31.03
CA VAL A 13 31.84 -9.88 -30.75
C VAL A 13 33.30 -10.27 -30.54
N VAL A 14 34.17 -9.85 -31.45
CA VAL A 14 35.63 -9.90 -31.28
C VAL A 14 36.08 -8.53 -30.78
N ASN A 15 36.53 -8.46 -29.52
CA ASN A 15 37.24 -7.30 -29.00
C ASN A 15 38.71 -7.40 -29.40
N ASN A 16 39.25 -6.36 -30.05
CA ASN A 16 40.69 -6.17 -30.16
C ASN A 16 41.04 -4.72 -29.83
N VAL A 17 42.05 -4.56 -28.97
CA VAL A 17 42.49 -3.31 -28.34
C VAL A 17 43.69 -2.73 -29.10
N ALA A 18 43.71 -1.42 -29.34
CA ALA A 18 44.91 -0.59 -29.53
C ALA A 18 44.50 0.91 -29.45
N SER A 19 44.87 1.65 -28.38
CA SER A 19 45.95 2.68 -28.32
C SER A 19 45.98 3.68 -29.49
N SER A 20 46.09 5.00 -29.39
CA SER A 20 46.43 5.95 -28.30
C SER A 20 46.36 7.39 -28.87
N SER A 21 46.08 8.38 -28.01
CA SER A 21 46.45 9.83 -28.04
C SER A 21 46.08 10.75 -29.22
N LEU A 22 45.35 11.86 -28.96
CA LEU A 22 45.83 13.27 -28.94
C LEU A 22 44.70 14.33 -28.93
N HIS A 23 44.82 15.24 -27.95
CA HIS A 23 44.42 16.67 -27.83
C HIS A 23 43.40 17.36 -28.77
N SER A 24 42.38 17.93 -28.11
CA SER A 24 41.89 19.33 -28.16
C SER A 24 41.19 19.94 -29.40
N PHE A 25 40.21 20.80 -29.08
CA PHE A 25 39.57 21.89 -29.84
C PHE A 25 38.26 21.68 -30.64
N THR A 26 37.29 22.53 -30.24
CA THR A 26 36.26 23.26 -31.02
C THR A 26 34.94 22.61 -31.43
N MET A 27 33.88 23.29 -30.98
CA MET A 27 32.53 23.29 -31.54
C MET A 27 32.53 23.44 -33.07
N LEU A 28 31.73 22.63 -33.76
CA LEU A 28 30.97 23.11 -34.92
C LEU A 28 29.70 22.27 -35.13
N THR A 29 28.61 22.99 -35.24
CA THR A 29 27.25 22.56 -35.57
C THR A 29 27.17 21.80 -36.90
N LEU A 30 26.41 20.70 -36.96
CA LEU A 30 25.69 20.35 -38.20
C LEU A 30 24.34 19.68 -37.91
N ARG A 31 23.36 20.21 -38.63
CA ARG A 31 21.92 19.98 -38.60
C ARG A 31 21.54 18.76 -39.46
N TYR A 32 20.55 18.01 -38.99
CA TYR A 32 19.61 17.11 -39.70
C TYR A 32 20.16 15.97 -40.59
N ILE A 33 19.90 14.71 -40.19
CA ILE A 33 19.09 13.77 -40.99
C ILE A 33 18.22 12.94 -40.02
N VAL A 34 16.91 13.20 -40.05
CA VAL A 34 15.88 12.33 -39.49
C VAL A 34 15.74 11.15 -40.45
N ASN A 35 16.14 9.95 -40.04
CA ASN A 35 15.73 8.72 -40.73
C ASN A 35 14.83 7.92 -39.80
N ALA A 36 13.53 8.02 -40.09
CA ALA A 36 12.48 7.19 -39.51
C ALA A 36 12.72 5.73 -39.90
N ILE A 37 12.91 4.86 -38.90
CA ILE A 37 12.69 3.43 -39.05
C ILE A 37 11.39 3.15 -38.31
N LEU A 38 10.28 3.13 -39.05
CA LEU A 38 9.04 2.51 -38.59
C LEU A 38 9.29 1.01 -38.46
N CYS A 39 9.66 0.56 -37.27
CA CYS A 39 9.28 -0.77 -36.83
C CYS A 39 7.81 -0.70 -36.42
N THR A 40 6.91 -1.06 -37.33
CA THR A 40 5.53 -1.40 -36.98
C THR A 40 5.57 -2.66 -36.12
N VAL A 41 5.79 -2.49 -34.82
CA VAL A 41 5.14 -3.37 -33.86
C VAL A 41 3.66 -3.01 -33.95
N ALA A 42 2.84 -3.95 -34.41
CA ALA A 42 1.41 -3.84 -34.19
C ALA A 42 1.22 -3.83 -32.67
N VAL A 43 1.16 -2.63 -32.09
CA VAL A 43 0.63 -2.42 -30.75
C VAL A 43 -0.83 -2.83 -30.89
N GLY A 44 -1.17 -4.04 -30.45
CA GLY A 44 -2.56 -4.39 -30.24
C GLY A 44 -3.15 -3.28 -29.39
N ALA A 45 -4.12 -2.54 -29.94
CA ALA A 45 -4.81 -1.53 -29.17
C ALA A 45 -5.31 -2.20 -27.88
N PRO A 46 -5.04 -1.63 -26.70
CA PRO A 46 -5.56 -2.19 -25.46
C PRO A 46 -7.07 -2.36 -25.62
N THR A 47 -7.57 -3.53 -25.19
CA THR A 47 -9.01 -3.79 -25.23
C THR A 47 -9.74 -2.68 -24.46
N VAL A 48 -10.95 -2.29 -24.88
CA VAL A 48 -11.72 -1.16 -24.31
C VAL A 48 -11.81 -1.21 -22.77
N VAL A 49 -11.80 -2.42 -22.19
CA VAL A 49 -11.78 -2.69 -20.74
C VAL A 49 -10.47 -2.22 -20.06
N GLU A 50 -9.33 -2.41 -20.71
CA GLU A 50 -8.01 -2.01 -20.21
C GLU A 50 -7.81 -0.48 -20.25
N GLN A 51 -8.43 0.18 -21.23
CA GLN A 51 -8.40 1.64 -21.38
C GLN A 51 -9.32 2.36 -20.36
N GLU A 52 -10.45 1.76 -19.99
CA GLU A 52 -11.35 2.31 -18.97
C GLU A 52 -10.73 2.24 -17.55
N HIS A 53 -10.10 1.12 -17.23
CA HIS A 53 -9.42 0.89 -15.95
C HIS A 53 -8.17 1.77 -15.75
N THR A 54 -7.44 2.07 -16.83
CA THR A 54 -6.29 2.99 -16.80
C THR A 54 -6.70 4.44 -16.57
N THR A 55 -7.84 4.85 -17.15
CA THR A 55 -8.35 6.22 -17.04
C THR A 55 -8.94 6.51 -15.66
N LYS A 56 -9.62 5.54 -15.02
CA LYS A 56 -10.23 5.74 -13.68
C LYS A 56 -9.23 5.79 -12.52
N ARG A 57 -8.10 5.08 -12.61
CA ARG A 57 -7.14 4.94 -11.50
C ARG A 57 -5.81 5.69 -11.70
N GLY A 58 -5.54 6.16 -12.92
CA GLY A 58 -4.26 6.81 -13.26
C GLY A 58 -3.14 5.80 -13.51
N VAL A 59 -2.18 6.18 -14.36
CA VAL A 59 -1.09 5.28 -14.82
C VAL A 59 -0.22 4.81 -13.65
N ALA A 60 0.18 5.71 -12.74
CA ALA A 60 1.02 5.37 -11.60
C ALA A 60 0.39 4.32 -10.68
N PHE A 61 -0.92 4.42 -10.43
CA PHE A 61 -1.63 3.47 -9.57
C PHE A 61 -1.80 2.10 -10.24
N ASN A 62 -2.10 2.06 -11.54
CA ASN A 62 -2.15 0.78 -12.25
C ASN A 62 -0.76 0.13 -12.35
N THR A 63 0.31 0.92 -12.49
CA THR A 63 1.70 0.42 -12.37
C THR A 63 1.98 -0.12 -10.98
N PHE A 64 1.50 0.54 -9.92
CA PHE A 64 1.62 0.07 -8.53
C PHE A 64 0.95 -1.30 -8.35
N LEU A 65 -0.31 -1.45 -8.79
CA LEU A 65 -1.01 -2.74 -8.77
C LEU A 65 -0.30 -3.81 -9.61
N GLY A 66 0.20 -3.44 -10.79
CA GLY A 66 0.95 -4.35 -11.66
C GLY A 66 2.27 -4.82 -11.03
N LEU A 67 2.93 -3.98 -10.24
CA LEU A 67 4.13 -4.36 -9.50
C LEU A 67 3.83 -5.26 -8.31
N ILE A 68 2.66 -5.13 -7.67
CA ILE A 68 2.24 -6.06 -6.60
C ILE A 68 2.22 -7.51 -7.12
N VAL A 69 1.64 -7.75 -8.30
CA VAL A 69 1.59 -9.11 -8.88
C VAL A 69 2.99 -9.65 -9.21
N LYS A 70 3.96 -8.78 -9.51
CA LYS A 70 5.32 -9.18 -9.88
C LYS A 70 6.25 -9.41 -8.68
N LEU A 71 6.09 -8.60 -7.63
CA LEU A 71 7.03 -8.55 -6.51
C LEU A 71 6.65 -9.49 -5.36
N PHE A 72 5.38 -9.89 -5.28
CA PHE A 72 4.86 -10.60 -4.12
C PHE A 72 4.57 -12.07 -4.45
N PRO A 73 4.89 -13.00 -3.53
CA PRO A 73 4.51 -14.38 -3.67
C PRO A 73 2.98 -14.47 -3.58
N VAL A 74 2.36 -15.11 -4.57
CA VAL A 74 0.93 -15.40 -4.59
C VAL A 74 0.69 -16.84 -4.13
N ASN A 75 -0.37 -17.07 -3.36
CA ASN A 75 -0.81 -18.40 -2.92
C ASN A 75 0.19 -19.07 -1.94
N THR A 76 0.61 -18.33 -0.93
CA THR A 76 1.60 -18.78 0.05
C THR A 76 1.15 -18.55 1.48
N VAL A 77 1.65 -19.34 2.43
CA VAL A 77 1.40 -19.15 3.86
C VAL A 77 2.22 -17.98 4.42
N ILE A 78 1.67 -17.31 5.44
CA ILE A 78 2.28 -16.12 6.05
C ILE A 78 3.68 -16.38 6.66
N ASP A 79 3.92 -17.58 7.19
CA ASP A 79 5.17 -17.97 7.85
C ASP A 79 6.39 -18.00 6.91
N ASN A 80 6.20 -18.38 5.64
CA ASN A 80 7.28 -18.56 4.67
C ASN A 80 7.57 -17.31 3.83
N THR A 81 6.85 -16.21 4.05
CA THR A 81 6.83 -15.09 3.11
C THR A 81 7.27 -13.75 3.67
N CYS A 82 7.51 -13.63 4.97
CA CYS A 82 7.86 -12.36 5.59
C CYS A 82 9.06 -11.65 4.98
N GLY A 83 10.14 -12.39 4.65
CA GLY A 83 11.28 -11.82 3.95
C GLY A 83 10.88 -11.22 2.59
N THR A 84 10.19 -12.00 1.77
CA THR A 84 9.76 -11.59 0.42
C THR A 84 8.72 -10.47 0.44
N LEU A 85 7.72 -10.55 1.34
CA LEU A 85 6.71 -9.51 1.54
C LEU A 85 7.37 -8.19 1.91
N ASN A 86 8.29 -8.22 2.86
CA ASN A 86 8.98 -7.02 3.32
C ASN A 86 9.85 -6.42 2.22
N THR A 87 10.67 -7.23 1.54
CA THR A 87 11.49 -6.79 0.41
C THR A 87 10.64 -6.22 -0.74
N GLY A 88 9.55 -6.89 -1.11
CA GLY A 88 8.62 -6.41 -2.13
C GLY A 88 8.03 -5.04 -1.79
N GLN A 89 7.63 -4.83 -0.53
CA GLN A 89 7.13 -3.55 -0.06
C GLN A 89 8.20 -2.45 -0.02
N GLN A 90 9.44 -2.77 0.34
CA GLN A 90 10.54 -1.80 0.27
C GLN A 90 10.84 -1.37 -1.17
N ILE A 91 10.75 -2.30 -2.13
CA ILE A 91 10.86 -1.98 -3.56
C ILE A 91 9.74 -1.05 -3.98
N LEU A 92 8.48 -1.37 -3.63
CA LEU A 92 7.34 -0.46 -3.91
C LEU A 92 7.55 0.91 -3.28
N ALA A 93 7.98 0.96 -2.01
CA ALA A 93 8.23 2.21 -1.31
C ALA A 93 9.31 3.05 -2.01
N THR A 94 10.36 2.43 -2.52
CA THR A 94 11.41 3.11 -3.26
C THR A 94 10.92 3.61 -4.62
N VAL A 95 10.23 2.75 -5.39
CA VAL A 95 9.75 3.08 -6.75
C VAL A 95 8.71 4.20 -6.73
N PHE A 96 7.83 4.20 -5.73
CA PHE A 96 6.73 5.17 -5.63
C PHE A 96 6.97 6.28 -4.59
N ASN A 97 8.17 6.34 -4.01
CA ASN A 97 8.53 7.30 -2.95
C ASN A 97 7.50 7.30 -1.80
N LEU A 98 7.16 6.10 -1.30
CA LEU A 98 6.22 5.93 -0.20
C LEU A 98 6.98 5.90 1.12
N ASP A 99 6.45 6.63 2.09
CA ASP A 99 6.95 6.58 3.46
C ASP A 99 6.25 5.48 4.25
N THR A 100 7.00 4.43 4.57
CA THR A 100 6.52 3.27 5.34
C THR A 100 6.48 3.52 6.86
N THR A 101 6.95 4.69 7.32
CA THR A 101 7.00 5.05 8.74
C THR A 101 6.38 6.43 8.98
N GLN A 102 5.16 6.47 9.47
CA GLN A 102 4.48 7.72 9.83
C GLN A 102 4.60 8.03 11.32
N SER A 103 5.05 9.24 11.64
CA SER A 103 5.04 9.81 12.99
C SER A 103 4.35 11.16 12.98
N SER A 104 3.38 11.33 13.87
CA SER A 104 2.60 12.56 14.01
C SER A 104 3.46 13.75 14.43
N SER A 105 3.10 14.94 13.93
CA SER A 105 3.71 16.18 14.40
C SER A 105 3.25 16.52 15.82
N SER A 106 4.08 17.25 16.58
CA SER A 106 3.71 17.74 17.91
C SER A 106 2.59 18.78 17.91
N SER A 107 2.31 19.40 16.75
CA SER A 107 1.20 20.36 16.60
C SER A 107 -0.13 19.64 16.43
N CYS A 108 -1.18 20.14 17.10
CA CYS A 108 -2.53 19.62 16.90
C CYS A 108 -3.03 19.89 15.48
N LYS A 109 -3.70 18.87 14.92
CA LYS A 109 -4.31 18.88 13.59
C LYS A 109 -5.81 18.68 13.70
N ASP A 110 -6.54 19.02 12.65
CA ASP A 110 -7.99 18.81 12.59
C ASP A 110 -8.34 17.33 12.78
N MET A 111 -7.50 16.45 12.23
CA MET A 111 -7.65 15.01 12.34
C MET A 111 -6.32 14.30 12.57
N THR A 112 -6.35 13.20 13.33
CA THR A 112 -5.26 12.23 13.46
C THR A 112 -5.75 10.84 13.06
N VAL A 113 -5.07 10.21 12.10
CA VAL A 113 -5.30 8.83 11.68
C VAL A 113 -4.26 7.95 12.35
N ILE A 114 -4.71 7.02 13.20
CA ILE A 114 -3.86 6.03 13.86
C ILE A 114 -4.00 4.71 13.13
N PHE A 115 -2.89 4.20 12.59
CA PHE A 115 -2.86 3.07 11.67
C PHE A 115 -2.04 1.90 12.22
N ALA A 116 -2.54 0.67 12.06
CA ALA A 116 -1.78 -0.56 12.30
C ALA A 116 -1.55 -1.31 10.97
N ARG A 117 -0.28 -1.48 10.60
CA ARG A 117 0.14 -2.22 9.38
C ARG A 117 -0.15 -3.72 9.45
N GLY A 118 0.00 -4.43 8.34
CA GLY A 118 -0.15 -5.88 8.27
C GLY A 118 1.09 -6.65 8.72
N THR A 119 0.93 -7.96 8.86
CA THR A 119 2.03 -8.88 9.23
C THR A 119 3.21 -8.71 8.27
N CYS A 120 4.41 -8.52 8.82
CA CYS A 120 5.67 -8.41 8.09
C CYS A 120 5.81 -7.17 7.19
N ASP A 121 4.84 -6.25 7.22
CA ASP A 121 4.96 -4.94 6.58
C ASP A 121 6.17 -4.17 7.16
N PRO A 122 6.93 -3.42 6.33
CA PRO A 122 8.01 -2.58 6.81
C PRO A 122 7.51 -1.33 7.56
N GLY A 123 8.41 -0.73 8.34
CA GLY A 123 8.13 0.50 9.09
C GLY A 123 6.99 0.33 10.10
N ASN A 124 6.10 1.31 10.19
CA ASN A 124 4.93 1.27 11.08
C ASN A 124 3.58 1.40 10.35
N VAL A 125 3.58 1.64 9.03
CA VAL A 125 2.37 1.70 8.19
C VAL A 125 2.43 0.83 6.93
N GLY A 126 3.56 0.20 6.62
CA GLY A 126 3.74 -0.59 5.40
C GLY A 126 3.72 0.25 4.13
N ALA A 127 3.69 -0.41 2.97
CA ALA A 127 3.64 0.22 1.65
C ALA A 127 2.35 -0.08 0.88
N LEU A 128 1.69 -1.22 1.17
CA LEU A 128 0.56 -1.70 0.38
C LEU A 128 -0.73 -0.88 0.58
N VAL A 129 -1.05 -0.54 1.83
CA VAL A 129 -2.35 0.06 2.19
C VAL A 129 -2.23 1.43 2.84
N GLY A 130 -1.34 1.59 3.82
CA GLY A 130 -1.19 2.85 4.57
C GLY A 130 -0.97 4.07 3.66
N PRO A 131 0.16 4.18 2.95
CA PRO A 131 0.44 5.33 2.08
C PRO A 131 -0.63 5.65 1.03
N PRO A 132 -1.15 4.70 0.21
CA PRO A 132 -2.22 5.03 -0.74
C PRO A 132 -3.51 5.48 -0.04
N PHE A 133 -3.84 4.91 1.12
CA PHE A 133 -4.99 5.34 1.92
C PHE A 133 -4.82 6.75 2.49
N PHE A 134 -3.63 7.07 3.01
CA PHE A 134 -3.34 8.40 3.56
C PHE A 134 -3.41 9.47 2.47
N LYS A 135 -2.86 9.19 1.29
CA LYS A 135 -2.98 10.07 0.13
C LYS A 135 -4.44 10.29 -0.27
N ALA A 136 -5.24 9.23 -0.31
CA ALA A 136 -6.66 9.34 -0.62
C ALA A 136 -7.42 10.20 0.40
N ILE A 137 -7.12 10.06 1.70
CA ILE A 137 -7.70 10.90 2.75
C ILE A 137 -7.33 12.38 2.54
N GLN A 138 -6.05 12.68 2.28
CA GLN A 138 -5.60 14.04 2.02
C GLN A 138 -6.30 14.66 0.80
N ASP A 139 -6.48 13.89 -0.27
CA ASP A 139 -7.15 14.34 -1.48
C ASP A 139 -8.64 14.62 -1.27
N LYS A 140 -9.31 13.84 -0.41
CA LYS A 140 -10.74 14.01 -0.10
C LYS A 140 -11.03 15.13 0.90
N LEU A 141 -10.03 15.57 1.64
CA LEU A 141 -10.17 16.59 2.69
C LEU A 141 -9.26 17.79 2.44
N PRO A 142 -9.41 18.49 1.29
CA PRO A 142 -8.61 19.67 1.01
C PRO A 142 -8.84 20.74 2.09
N GLY A 143 -7.74 21.35 2.56
CA GLY A 143 -7.78 22.39 3.59
C GLY A 143 -7.88 21.88 5.03
N LYS A 144 -8.05 20.56 5.26
CA LYS A 144 -7.89 19.98 6.59
C LYS A 144 -6.44 19.62 6.85
N SER A 145 -5.96 19.97 8.04
CA SER A 145 -4.67 19.56 8.54
C SER A 145 -4.79 18.15 9.15
N ILE A 146 -3.90 17.22 8.77
CA ILE A 146 -4.01 15.79 9.12
C ILE A 146 -2.67 15.27 9.62
N ASN A 147 -2.69 14.59 10.78
CA ASN A 147 -1.58 13.76 11.25
C ASN A 147 -1.85 12.29 10.87
N PHE A 148 -0.84 11.62 10.32
CA PHE A 148 -0.82 10.16 10.20
C PHE A 148 0.17 9.60 11.22
N GLN A 149 -0.23 8.55 11.92
CA GLN A 149 0.59 7.92 12.95
C GLN A 149 0.45 6.41 12.87
N GLY A 150 1.54 5.73 12.50
CA GLY A 150 1.61 4.28 12.61
C GLY A 150 1.85 3.87 14.06
N ILE A 151 1.23 2.78 14.52
CA ILE A 151 1.58 2.18 15.81
C ILE A 151 2.86 1.35 15.68
N ASN A 152 3.75 1.48 16.66
CA ASN A 152 4.95 0.65 16.70
C ASN A 152 4.62 -0.67 17.40
N TYR A 153 4.58 -1.74 16.63
CA TYR A 153 4.40 -3.10 17.09
C TYR A 153 5.11 -4.08 16.16
N PRO A 154 5.42 -5.31 16.59
CA PRO A 154 6.23 -6.23 15.80
C PRO A 154 5.63 -6.59 14.43
N ALA A 155 4.31 -6.65 14.32
CA ALA A 155 3.61 -7.20 13.15
C ALA A 155 4.18 -8.58 12.75
N SER A 156 4.45 -9.44 13.74
CA SER A 156 5.11 -10.73 13.53
C SER A 156 4.10 -11.81 13.14
N VAL A 157 4.58 -12.86 12.48
CA VAL A 157 3.77 -14.05 12.20
C VAL A 157 3.17 -14.64 13.48
N GLU A 158 3.99 -14.79 14.53
CA GLU A 158 3.53 -15.26 15.83
C GLU A 158 2.39 -14.39 16.40
N GLY A 159 2.50 -13.06 16.25
CA GLY A 159 1.45 -12.13 16.67
C GLY A 159 0.15 -12.33 15.90
N TYR A 160 0.22 -12.68 14.61
CA TYR A 160 -0.96 -13.04 13.82
C TYR A 160 -1.59 -14.35 14.32
N LEU A 161 -0.79 -15.42 14.40
CA LEU A 161 -1.25 -16.76 14.74
C LEU A 161 -1.81 -16.85 16.17
N SER A 162 -1.26 -16.05 17.09
CA SER A 162 -1.74 -15.97 18.48
C SER A 162 -2.84 -14.92 18.70
N ALA A 163 -3.23 -14.17 17.66
CA ALA A 163 -4.14 -13.03 17.76
C ALA A 163 -3.74 -12.03 18.87
N ASP A 164 -2.47 -11.64 18.89
CA ASP A 164 -1.85 -10.86 19.97
C ASP A 164 -2.60 -9.54 20.27
N GLY A 165 -3.02 -9.40 21.52
CA GLY A 165 -3.70 -8.21 22.05
C GLY A 165 -2.81 -7.00 22.31
N ALA A 166 -1.48 -7.17 22.37
CA ALA A 166 -0.55 -6.11 22.74
C ALA A 166 -0.59 -4.93 21.76
N ALA A 167 -0.75 -5.19 20.46
CA ALA A 167 -0.87 -4.16 19.43
C ALA A 167 -2.08 -3.24 19.69
N GLY A 168 -3.21 -3.79 20.13
CA GLY A 168 -4.40 -3.01 20.49
C GLY A 168 -4.21 -2.18 21.75
N GLN A 169 -3.46 -2.67 22.74
CA GLN A 169 -3.09 -1.87 23.90
C GLN A 169 -2.20 -0.69 23.53
N THR A 170 -1.24 -0.88 22.62
CA THR A 170 -0.41 0.20 22.07
C THR A 170 -1.27 1.24 21.35
N MET A 171 -2.19 0.80 20.48
CA MET A 171 -3.10 1.71 19.79
C MET A 171 -4.00 2.48 20.76
N ALA A 172 -4.60 1.81 21.76
CA ALA A 172 -5.45 2.46 22.75
C ALA A 172 -4.69 3.50 23.61
N LYS A 173 -3.44 3.20 23.99
CA LYS A 173 -2.56 4.18 24.68
C LYS A 173 -2.31 5.40 23.80
N LEU A 174 -2.04 5.19 22.51
CA LEU A 174 -1.80 6.28 21.57
C LEU A 174 -3.05 7.15 21.34
N VAL A 175 -4.23 6.54 21.27
CA VAL A 175 -5.51 7.25 21.21
C VAL A 175 -5.70 8.16 22.44
N ARG A 176 -5.50 7.60 23.65
CA ARG A 176 -5.61 8.38 24.90
C ARG A 176 -4.60 9.53 24.94
N SER A 177 -3.35 9.26 24.57
CA SER A 177 -2.31 10.29 24.50
C SER A 177 -2.65 11.39 23.50
N THR A 178 -3.17 11.00 22.34
CA THR A 178 -3.54 11.95 21.27
C THR A 178 -4.63 12.91 21.74
N TRP A 179 -5.67 12.41 22.40
CA TRP A 179 -6.70 13.30 22.97
C TRP A 179 -6.24 14.09 24.19
N ALA A 180 -5.31 13.58 24.99
CA ALA A 180 -4.72 14.33 26.08
C ALA A 180 -3.94 15.56 25.56
N SER A 181 -3.21 15.40 24.47
CA SER A 181 -2.46 16.50 23.84
C SER A 181 -3.32 17.39 22.95
N CYS A 182 -4.29 16.81 22.23
CA CYS A 182 -5.10 17.47 21.23
C CYS A 182 -6.59 17.11 21.40
N PRO A 183 -7.27 17.68 22.41
CA PRO A 183 -8.63 17.27 22.78
C PRO A 183 -9.68 17.50 21.69
N ASN A 184 -9.41 18.43 20.76
CA ASN A 184 -10.31 18.77 19.66
C ASN A 184 -10.05 17.97 18.37
N THR A 185 -8.94 17.22 18.28
CA THR A 185 -8.62 16.46 17.07
C THR A 185 -9.62 15.33 16.88
N LYS A 186 -10.11 15.17 15.64
CA LYS A 186 -10.87 13.97 15.27
C LYS A 186 -9.91 12.80 15.17
N ILE A 187 -10.23 11.68 15.81
CA ILE A 187 -9.42 10.46 15.70
C ILE A 187 -10.12 9.48 14.77
N VAL A 188 -9.35 8.96 13.82
CA VAL A 188 -9.73 7.84 12.95
C VAL A 188 -8.80 6.67 13.28
N LEU A 189 -9.36 5.48 13.46
CA LEU A 189 -8.57 4.26 13.61
C LEU A 189 -8.58 3.46 12.32
N SER A 190 -7.46 2.87 11.98
CA SER A 190 -7.39 1.99 10.83
C SER A 190 -6.39 0.87 11.02
N GLY A 191 -6.63 -0.25 10.36
CA GLY A 191 -5.80 -1.43 10.40
C GLY A 191 -5.82 -2.15 9.06
N TYR A 192 -4.73 -2.83 8.74
CA TYR A 192 -4.65 -3.75 7.62
C TYR A 192 -4.19 -5.12 8.11
N SER A 193 -4.84 -6.21 7.69
CA SER A 193 -4.45 -7.59 8.04
C SER A 193 -4.38 -7.79 9.57
N GLN A 194 -3.24 -8.17 10.14
CA GLN A 194 -3.00 -8.22 11.59
C GLN A 194 -3.37 -6.91 12.32
N GLY A 195 -3.26 -5.76 11.65
CA GLY A 195 -3.73 -4.49 12.19
C GLY A 195 -5.23 -4.45 12.53
N GLY A 196 -6.04 -5.35 11.94
CA GLY A 196 -7.42 -5.58 12.35
C GLY A 196 -7.52 -6.02 13.81
N PHE A 197 -6.71 -7.00 14.24
CA PHE A 197 -6.64 -7.39 15.66
C PHE A 197 -6.31 -6.19 16.55
N ALA A 198 -5.36 -5.34 16.13
CA ALA A 198 -5.01 -4.13 16.88
C ALA A 198 -6.21 -3.20 17.06
N VAL A 199 -6.99 -2.95 15.99
CA VAL A 199 -8.17 -2.08 16.03
C VAL A 199 -9.26 -2.67 16.95
N HIS A 200 -9.58 -3.96 16.81
CA HIS A 200 -10.57 -4.64 17.66
C HIS A 200 -10.18 -4.61 19.13
N ASN A 201 -8.93 -4.99 19.44
CA ASN A 201 -8.43 -4.99 20.81
C ASN A 201 -8.31 -3.57 21.40
N ALA A 202 -8.02 -2.55 20.56
CA ALA A 202 -8.05 -1.16 20.99
C ALA A 202 -9.47 -0.69 21.34
N ALA A 203 -10.47 -1.09 20.55
CA ALA A 203 -11.87 -0.77 20.82
C ALA A 203 -12.36 -1.37 22.15
N ASP A 204 -11.96 -2.62 22.45
CA ASP A 204 -12.20 -3.26 23.75
C ASP A 204 -11.48 -2.52 24.88
N SER A 205 -10.19 -2.18 24.72
CA SER A 205 -9.40 -1.46 25.72
C SER A 205 -9.91 -0.04 25.99
N LEU A 206 -10.36 0.69 24.97
CA LEU A 206 -10.87 2.06 25.10
C LEU A 206 -12.22 2.12 25.82
N GLY A 207 -13.01 1.04 25.81
CA GLY A 207 -14.34 0.99 26.38
C GLY A 207 -15.22 2.13 25.84
N LYS A 208 -15.96 2.79 26.73
CA LYS A 208 -16.84 3.93 26.39
C LYS A 208 -16.14 5.05 25.61
N THR A 209 -14.84 5.21 25.76
CA THR A 209 -14.06 6.23 25.05
C THR A 209 -14.07 6.02 23.54
N MET A 210 -14.20 4.77 23.09
CA MET A 210 -14.25 4.41 21.67
C MET A 210 -15.39 5.11 20.92
N SER A 211 -16.50 5.42 21.59
CA SER A 211 -17.64 6.17 21.00
C SER A 211 -17.26 7.55 20.45
N LYS A 212 -16.16 8.14 20.96
CA LYS A 212 -15.61 9.44 20.52
C LYS A 212 -14.77 9.36 19.25
N VAL A 213 -14.36 8.17 18.82
CA VAL A 213 -13.69 7.96 17.52
C VAL A 213 -14.66 8.38 16.41
N SER A 214 -14.14 9.09 15.40
CA SER A 214 -14.95 9.62 14.29
C SER A 214 -15.27 8.55 13.26
N ALA A 215 -14.28 7.73 12.90
CA ALA A 215 -14.44 6.64 11.94
C ALA A 215 -13.42 5.53 12.22
N VAL A 216 -13.77 4.31 11.82
CA VAL A 216 -12.89 3.15 11.79
C VAL A 216 -12.91 2.54 10.40
N VAL A 217 -11.75 2.29 9.81
CA VAL A 217 -11.61 1.58 8.54
C VAL A 217 -10.62 0.45 8.68
N VAL A 218 -11.04 -0.81 8.49
CA VAL A 218 -10.14 -1.97 8.53
C VAL A 218 -10.13 -2.67 7.18
N PHE A 219 -8.94 -2.94 6.64
CA PHE A 219 -8.73 -3.62 5.36
C PHE A 219 -8.23 -5.05 5.63
N GLY A 220 -8.81 -6.06 4.98
CA GLY A 220 -8.39 -7.45 5.15
C GLY A 220 -8.51 -7.93 6.59
N ASP A 221 -9.64 -7.63 7.26
CA ASP A 221 -9.82 -7.86 8.70
C ASP A 221 -9.98 -9.35 9.05
N PRO A 222 -9.06 -9.97 9.83
CA PRO A 222 -9.21 -11.34 10.31
C PRO A 222 -10.43 -11.52 11.23
N LEU A 223 -10.92 -10.43 11.82
CA LEU A 223 -12.10 -10.40 12.67
C LEU A 223 -13.30 -9.78 11.95
N SER A 224 -13.34 -9.79 10.62
CA SER A 224 -14.42 -9.16 9.82
C SER A 224 -15.84 -9.61 10.19
N ARG A 225 -15.99 -10.82 10.74
CA ARG A 225 -17.28 -11.38 11.19
C ARG A 225 -17.65 -11.01 12.64
N LYS A 226 -16.75 -10.34 13.37
CA LYS A 226 -16.97 -9.82 14.72
C LYS A 226 -17.28 -8.32 14.62
N PRO A 227 -18.38 -7.82 15.19
CA PRO A 227 -18.61 -6.39 15.30
C PRO A 227 -17.54 -5.71 16.16
N LEU A 228 -17.15 -4.47 15.80
CA LEU A 228 -16.28 -3.66 16.63
C LEU A 228 -17.02 -3.21 17.90
N SER A 229 -16.41 -3.40 19.07
CA SER A 229 -17.02 -3.03 20.36
C SER A 229 -17.07 -1.52 20.58
N ASN A 230 -18.02 -1.07 21.40
CA ASN A 230 -18.07 0.27 21.99
C ASN A 230 -18.16 1.46 21.01
N ILE A 231 -18.53 1.21 19.74
CA ILE A 231 -18.70 2.23 18.71
C ILE A 231 -19.99 1.98 17.92
N ASP A 232 -20.60 3.05 17.43
CA ASP A 232 -21.72 2.97 16.50
C ASP A 232 -21.27 2.31 15.18
N VAL A 233 -22.01 1.29 14.73
CA VAL A 233 -21.70 0.55 13.49
C VAL A 233 -21.66 1.47 12.26
N SER A 234 -22.42 2.56 12.26
CA SER A 234 -22.39 3.56 11.20
C SER A 234 -21.03 4.25 11.08
N LYS A 235 -20.15 4.19 12.09
CA LYS A 235 -18.77 4.72 12.04
C LYS A 235 -17.73 3.69 11.62
N VAL A 236 -18.12 2.44 11.37
CA VAL A 236 -17.21 1.35 11.04
C VAL A 236 -17.35 0.94 9.58
N ARG A 237 -16.22 0.83 8.89
CA ARG A 237 -16.11 0.25 7.54
C ARG A 237 -15.08 -0.87 7.57
N ILE A 238 -15.53 -2.10 7.38
CA ILE A 238 -14.65 -3.25 7.15
C ILE A 238 -14.62 -3.51 5.65
N VAL A 239 -13.42 -3.57 5.07
CA VAL A 239 -13.19 -3.86 3.65
C VAL A 239 -12.52 -5.22 3.56
N CYS A 240 -13.25 -6.20 3.03
CA CYS A 240 -12.77 -7.54 2.77
C CYS A 240 -13.07 -7.90 1.31
N HIS A 241 -12.04 -8.19 0.54
CA HIS A 241 -12.21 -8.67 -0.83
C HIS A 241 -12.77 -10.09 -0.85
N GLU A 242 -13.63 -10.37 -1.82
CA GLU A 242 -14.12 -11.73 -2.04
C GLU A 242 -12.96 -12.67 -2.34
N GLY A 243 -12.85 -13.77 -1.60
CA GLY A 243 -11.75 -14.72 -1.72
C GLY A 243 -10.48 -14.35 -0.94
N ASP A 244 -10.48 -13.29 -0.14
CA ASP A 244 -9.40 -13.05 0.82
C ASP A 244 -9.48 -14.04 1.99
N ASP A 245 -8.54 -14.99 2.02
CA ASP A 245 -8.44 -16.04 3.04
C ASP A 245 -8.23 -15.48 4.46
N ILE A 246 -7.53 -14.33 4.58
CA ILE A 246 -7.29 -13.69 5.88
C ILE A 246 -8.61 -13.21 6.49
N CYS A 247 -9.52 -12.66 5.69
CA CYS A 247 -10.86 -12.27 6.15
C CYS A 247 -11.70 -13.45 6.64
N ALA A 248 -11.34 -14.68 6.26
CA ALA A 248 -11.94 -15.93 6.72
C ALA A 248 -11.15 -16.59 7.87
N GLN A 249 -10.24 -15.86 8.53
CA GLN A 249 -9.34 -16.35 9.59
C GLN A 249 -8.33 -17.40 9.11
N GLY A 250 -8.03 -17.41 7.82
CA GLY A 250 -7.03 -18.27 7.25
C GLY A 250 -5.61 -17.72 7.42
N VAL A 251 -4.66 -18.30 6.69
CA VAL A 251 -3.22 -18.01 6.78
C VAL A 251 -2.58 -17.82 5.41
N PHE A 252 -3.36 -17.91 4.33
CA PHE A 252 -2.89 -17.78 2.96
C PHE A 252 -2.94 -16.33 2.51
N ILE A 253 -1.80 -15.85 2.00
CA ILE A 253 -1.71 -14.57 1.33
C ILE A 253 -2.03 -14.79 -0.15
N LEU A 254 -3.27 -14.46 -0.51
CA LEU A 254 -3.78 -14.49 -1.88
C LEU A 254 -3.74 -13.09 -2.51
N PRO A 255 -3.76 -12.94 -3.84
CA PRO A 255 -3.75 -11.63 -4.51
C PRO A 255 -4.81 -10.64 -3.99
N GLN A 256 -5.97 -11.16 -3.57
CA GLN A 256 -7.07 -10.42 -2.98
C GLN A 256 -6.65 -9.67 -1.72
N HIS A 257 -5.77 -10.26 -0.91
CA HIS A 257 -5.28 -9.64 0.32
C HIS A 257 -4.31 -8.47 0.05
N LEU A 258 -3.66 -8.45 -1.12
CA LEU A 258 -2.59 -7.49 -1.43
C LEU A 258 -3.08 -6.21 -2.14
N THR A 259 -4.36 -6.14 -2.50
CA THR A 259 -4.86 -5.14 -3.47
C THR A 259 -5.75 -4.07 -2.86
N TYR A 260 -5.85 -3.97 -1.53
CA TYR A 260 -6.71 -3.00 -0.83
C TYR A 260 -6.43 -1.52 -1.11
N ALA A 261 -5.32 -1.19 -1.76
CA ALA A 261 -5.09 0.15 -2.28
C ALA A 261 -6.26 0.60 -3.20
N ILE A 262 -6.96 -0.32 -3.89
CA ILE A 262 -8.08 0.01 -4.79
C ILE A 262 -9.26 0.63 -4.04
N ASP A 263 -9.42 0.32 -2.75
CA ASP A 263 -10.52 0.79 -1.92
C ASP A 263 -10.21 2.11 -1.21
N ALA A 264 -8.96 2.57 -1.27
CA ALA A 264 -8.47 3.75 -0.57
C ALA A 264 -9.37 4.98 -0.77
N ALA A 265 -9.77 5.26 -2.02
CA ALA A 265 -10.63 6.40 -2.34
C ALA A 265 -12.03 6.26 -1.70
N SER A 266 -12.66 5.09 -1.82
CA SER A 266 -13.99 4.84 -1.23
C SER A 266 -13.98 4.89 0.29
N SER A 267 -12.88 4.44 0.91
CA SER A 267 -12.68 4.49 2.35
C SER A 267 -12.37 5.90 2.85
N ALA A 268 -11.67 6.71 2.04
CA ALA A 268 -11.47 8.13 2.31
C ALA A 268 -12.80 8.90 2.23
N ASP A 269 -13.66 8.60 1.26
CA ASP A 269 -15.02 9.16 1.19
C ASP A 269 -15.84 8.83 2.44
N PHE A 270 -15.73 7.59 2.94
CA PHE A 270 -16.35 7.18 4.19
C PHE A 270 -15.85 7.99 5.41
N ILE A 271 -14.55 8.26 5.49
CA ILE A 271 -13.98 9.12 6.55
C ILE A 271 -14.47 10.55 6.41
N ALA A 272 -14.44 11.11 5.20
CA ALA A 272 -14.77 12.51 4.95
C ALA A 272 -16.21 12.86 5.37
N ALA A 273 -17.14 11.90 5.27
CA ALA A 273 -18.51 12.08 5.75
C ALA A 273 -18.66 12.13 7.30
N ARG A 274 -17.57 11.97 8.07
CA ARG A 274 -17.58 11.81 9.54
C ARG A 274 -16.63 12.77 10.28
N VAL A 275 -15.91 13.65 9.57
CA VAL A 275 -14.89 14.54 10.16
C VAL A 275 -15.04 16.00 9.75
#